data_AF-A0A960N1L1-F1
#
_entry.id   AF-A0A960N1L1-F1
#
_cell.length_a   1.000
_cell.length_b   1.000
_cell.length_c   1.000
_cell.angle_alpha   90.00
_cell.angle_beta   90.00
_cell.angle_gamma   90.00
#
_symmetry.space_group_name_H-M   'P 1'
#
loop_
_entity.id
_entity.type
_entity.pdbx_description
1 polymer ?
#
loop_
_entity_poly.entity_id
_entity_poly.type
_entity_poly.pdbx_seq_one_letter_code
_entity_poly.pdbx_strand_id
1 'polypeptide(L)'
;VAMQGLREALFGAAHPYGLRPSGSRQSVAALQREPLAHLLSETVVGQNGVVAVFGDIDASQAEELLRQRFETALPRGQAAFSGRPVGPDFPSLGGDPIELHHDKEQAILLVGFRTGGIATPERASLDLLDEACSDMASRVFIRIREDLGLAYSVGATQLIGLDTGLFVFYVATSPQQLDLVQSELLDEIDLLRREGLEAEEFQRAKNSFLGREIMGRQSAQQLASQTAVDELLGLGWDHFRQVPDTIRGLQRDMIQATAAEAFSPERRAIVRLTRK
;
A
#
# COMPACT_ATOMS: atom_id res chain seq x y z
N VAL A 1 -7.36 -3.10 -13.91
CA VAL A 1 -6.67 -2.83 -15.18
C VAL A 1 -5.65 -1.70 -15.01
N ALA A 2 -6.06 -0.46 -14.72
CA ALA A 2 -5.13 0.66 -14.51
C ALA A 2 -4.04 0.35 -13.47
N MET A 3 -4.42 -0.09 -12.26
CA MET A 3 -3.46 -0.47 -11.21
C MET A 3 -2.52 -1.61 -11.61
N GLN A 4 -2.98 -2.52 -12.48
CA GLN A 4 -2.10 -3.59 -12.98
C GLN A 4 -1.07 -3.05 -13.95
N GLY A 5 -1.48 -2.18 -14.90
CA GLY A 5 -0.55 -1.52 -15.79
C GLY A 5 0.46 -0.66 -15.01
N LEU A 6 0.01 0.00 -13.93
CA LEU A 6 0.90 0.78 -13.08
C LEU A 6 1.93 -0.11 -12.36
N ARG A 7 1.53 -1.26 -11.82
CA ARG A 7 2.45 -2.23 -11.23
C ARG A 7 3.46 -2.77 -12.24
N GLU A 8 3.00 -3.15 -13.43
CA GLU A 8 3.88 -3.61 -14.52
C GLU A 8 4.88 -2.51 -14.93
N ALA A 9 4.46 -1.24 -14.96
CA ALA A 9 5.34 -0.11 -15.26
C ALA A 9 6.37 0.15 -14.15
N LEU A 10 5.94 0.13 -12.89
CA LEU A 10 6.80 0.42 -11.75
C LEU A 10 7.80 -0.69 -11.47
N PHE A 11 7.41 -1.96 -11.58
CA PHE A 11 8.23 -3.09 -11.13
C PHE A 11 8.69 -4.01 -12.27
N GLY A 12 8.08 -3.93 -13.45
CA GLY A 12 8.30 -4.86 -14.55
C GLY A 12 7.44 -6.11 -14.44
N ALA A 13 7.04 -6.66 -15.59
CA ALA A 13 6.12 -7.81 -15.65
C ALA A 13 6.69 -9.12 -15.05
N ALA A 14 8.01 -9.23 -14.91
CA ALA A 14 8.68 -10.39 -14.33
C ALA A 14 8.86 -10.27 -12.81
N HIS A 15 8.74 -9.08 -12.23
CA HIS A 15 8.93 -8.88 -10.79
C HIS A 15 7.68 -9.32 -10.03
N PRO A 16 7.80 -10.01 -8.88
CA PRO A 16 6.68 -10.32 -7.98
C PRO A 16 5.68 -9.17 -7.72
N TYR A 17 6.13 -7.92 -7.50
CA TYR A 17 5.25 -6.76 -7.31
C TYR A 17 4.56 -6.27 -8.60
N GLY A 18 5.07 -6.66 -9.76
CA GLY A 18 4.46 -6.43 -11.06
C GLY A 18 3.39 -7.46 -11.45
N LEU A 19 3.34 -8.59 -10.75
CA LEU A 19 2.40 -9.67 -11.08
C LEU A 19 0.94 -9.31 -10.77
N ARG A 20 0.03 -9.95 -11.51
CA ARG A 20 -1.42 -9.86 -11.29
C ARG A 20 -1.79 -10.67 -10.05
N PRO A 21 -2.35 -10.08 -8.99
CA PRO A 21 -2.75 -10.83 -7.81
C PRO A 21 -3.76 -11.95 -8.12
N SER A 22 -4.64 -11.74 -9.10
CA SER A 22 -5.62 -12.73 -9.56
C SER A 22 -5.08 -13.70 -10.62
N GLY A 23 -3.82 -13.55 -11.04
CA GLY A 23 -3.27 -14.22 -12.22
C GLY A 23 -3.88 -13.74 -13.55
N SER A 24 -3.39 -14.34 -14.64
CA SER A 24 -3.96 -14.26 -15.98
C SER A 24 -4.87 -15.47 -16.27
N ARG A 25 -5.76 -15.35 -17.27
CA ARG A 25 -6.58 -16.50 -17.72
C ARG A 25 -5.73 -17.73 -18.04
N GLN A 26 -4.58 -17.52 -18.69
CA GLN A 26 -3.64 -18.59 -19.02
C GLN A 26 -3.03 -19.22 -17.76
N SER A 27 -2.57 -18.40 -16.79
CA SER A 27 -1.98 -18.93 -15.55
C SER A 27 -2.99 -19.71 -14.72
N VAL A 28 -4.25 -19.25 -14.66
CA VAL A 28 -5.32 -19.91 -13.91
C VAL A 28 -5.70 -21.23 -14.59
N ALA A 29 -5.82 -21.25 -15.93
CA ALA A 29 -6.11 -22.47 -16.69
C ALA A 29 -4.97 -23.50 -16.62
N ALA A 30 -3.73 -23.05 -16.39
CA ALA A 30 -2.56 -23.92 -16.27
C ALA A 30 -2.35 -24.49 -14.86
N LEU A 31 -3.14 -24.07 -13.84
CA LEU A 31 -3.00 -24.57 -12.48
C LEU A 31 -3.21 -26.09 -12.43
N GLN A 32 -2.23 -26.79 -11.86
CA GLN A 32 -2.28 -28.24 -11.64
C GLN A 32 -2.29 -28.53 -10.13
N ARG A 33 -2.79 -29.71 -9.76
CA ARG A 33 -2.89 -30.13 -8.36
C ARG A 33 -1.52 -30.25 -7.71
N GLU A 34 -0.54 -30.80 -8.41
CA GLU A 34 0.78 -31.14 -7.86
C GLU A 34 1.58 -29.87 -7.49
N PRO A 35 1.70 -28.83 -8.33
CA PRO A 35 2.32 -27.56 -7.94
C PRO A 35 1.60 -26.86 -6.77
N LEU A 36 0.27 -26.94 -6.73
CA LEU A 36 -0.51 -26.37 -5.62
C LEU A 36 -0.25 -27.11 -4.30
N ALA A 37 -0.19 -28.44 -4.34
CA ALA A 37 0.15 -29.25 -3.18
C ALA A 37 1.58 -29.00 -2.71
N HIS A 38 2.52 -28.81 -3.64
CA HIS A 38 3.90 -28.42 -3.33
C HIS A 38 3.93 -27.06 -2.63
N LEU A 39 3.30 -26.03 -3.23
CA LEU A 39 3.21 -24.69 -2.63
C LEU A 39 2.60 -24.73 -1.23
N LEU A 40 1.53 -25.50 -1.03
CA LEU A 40 0.91 -25.68 0.29
C LEU A 40 1.89 -26.29 1.28
N SER A 41 2.63 -27.33 0.88
CA SER A 41 3.62 -27.99 1.75
C SER A 41 4.80 -27.11 2.13
N GLU A 42 5.16 -26.15 1.27
CA GLU A 42 6.24 -25.18 1.52
C GLU A 42 5.77 -23.99 2.37
N THR A 43 4.52 -23.56 2.23
CA THR A 43 4.00 -22.33 2.86
C THR A 43 3.23 -22.58 4.15
N VAL A 44 2.55 -23.71 4.31
CA VAL A 44 1.78 -24.04 5.52
C VAL A 44 2.66 -24.86 6.47
N VAL A 45 3.59 -24.16 7.10
CA VAL A 45 4.56 -24.72 8.05
C VAL A 45 4.56 -23.89 9.34
N GLY A 46 4.97 -24.49 10.46
CA GLY A 46 4.95 -23.84 11.77
C GLY A 46 5.82 -22.59 11.87
N GLN A 47 6.87 -22.46 11.06
CA GLN A 47 7.71 -21.25 10.99
C GLN A 47 7.18 -20.15 10.05
N ASN A 48 6.05 -20.34 9.40
CA ASN A 48 5.50 -19.40 8.41
C ASN A 48 4.11 -18.86 8.78
N GLY A 49 3.75 -18.92 10.07
CA GLY A 49 2.45 -18.47 10.55
C GLY A 49 2.49 -17.98 11.99
N VAL A 50 1.58 -17.07 12.31
CA VAL A 50 1.36 -16.54 13.65
C VAL A 50 -0.11 -16.74 14.01
N VAL A 51 -0.38 -17.20 15.24
CA VAL A 51 -1.73 -17.29 15.80
C VAL A 51 -1.83 -16.28 16.93
N ALA A 52 -2.74 -15.32 16.79
CA ALA A 52 -3.08 -14.38 17.86
C ALA A 52 -4.44 -14.73 18.46
N VAL A 53 -4.54 -14.72 19.79
CA VAL A 53 -5.77 -14.98 20.53
C VAL A 53 -6.04 -13.82 21.47
N PHE A 54 -7.20 -13.18 21.35
CA PHE A 54 -7.62 -12.03 22.14
C PHE A 54 -9.04 -12.22 22.66
N GLY A 55 -9.27 -11.89 23.93
CA GLY A 55 -10.58 -11.98 24.56
C GLY A 55 -10.49 -12.25 26.05
N ASP A 56 -11.61 -12.62 26.64
CA ASP A 56 -11.69 -13.14 28.00
C ASP A 56 -11.25 -14.61 28.01
N ILE A 57 -9.94 -14.84 28.08
CA ILE A 57 -9.32 -16.16 27.95
C ILE A 57 -8.20 -16.34 28.99
N ASP A 58 -7.98 -17.59 29.40
CA ASP A 58 -6.76 -17.99 30.10
C ASP A 58 -5.66 -18.29 29.06
N ALA A 59 -4.57 -17.53 29.10
CA ALA A 59 -3.48 -17.65 28.14
C ALA A 59 -2.83 -19.04 28.16
N SER A 60 -2.69 -19.65 29.34
CA SER A 60 -2.05 -20.96 29.49
C SER A 60 -2.93 -22.06 28.88
N GLN A 61 -4.24 -21.97 29.09
CA GLN A 61 -5.19 -22.92 28.50
C GLN A 61 -5.27 -22.76 26.96
N ALA A 62 -5.27 -21.53 26.46
CA ALA A 62 -5.25 -21.27 25.03
C ALA A 62 -3.98 -21.81 24.37
N GLU A 63 -2.82 -21.58 24.99
CA GLU A 63 -1.54 -22.09 24.52
C GLU A 63 -1.51 -23.62 24.48
N GLU A 64 -2.00 -24.28 25.54
CA GLU A 64 -2.08 -25.75 25.59
C GLU A 64 -2.96 -26.31 24.47
N LEU A 65 -4.13 -25.71 24.23
CA LEU A 65 -5.01 -26.11 23.12
C LEU A 65 -4.34 -25.92 21.76
N LEU A 66 -3.61 -24.82 21.56
CA LEU A 66 -2.88 -24.57 20.32
C LEU A 66 -1.75 -25.59 20.12
N ARG A 67 -0.97 -25.89 21.17
CA ARG A 67 0.08 -26.92 21.14
C ARG A 67 -0.50 -28.29 20.77
N GLN A 68 -1.54 -28.72 21.47
CA GLN A 68 -2.23 -29.99 21.18
C GLN A 68 -2.71 -30.11 19.73
N ARG A 69 -3.17 -29.00 19.14
CA ARG A 69 -3.68 -28.99 17.76
C ARG A 69 -2.59 -28.90 16.70
N PHE A 70 -1.56 -28.11 16.91
CA PHE A 70 -0.64 -27.72 15.85
C PHE A 70 0.76 -28.34 15.96
N GLU A 71 1.21 -28.75 17.15
CA GLU A 71 2.58 -29.26 17.36
C GLU A 71 2.88 -30.51 16.53
N THR A 72 1.87 -31.38 16.32
CA THR A 72 2.01 -32.59 15.51
C THR A 72 1.38 -32.49 14.13
N ALA A 73 0.42 -31.56 13.94
CA ALA A 73 -0.32 -31.43 12.68
C ALA A 73 0.39 -30.54 11.65
N LEU A 74 1.22 -29.58 12.10
CA LEU A 74 1.98 -28.71 11.21
C LEU A 74 3.45 -29.11 11.17
N PRO A 75 4.01 -29.37 9.98
CA PRO A 75 5.46 -29.54 9.86
C PRO A 75 6.15 -28.25 10.29
N ARG A 76 7.27 -28.35 11.03
CA ARG A 76 8.03 -27.18 11.47
C ARG A 76 8.42 -26.29 10.27
N GLY A 77 8.93 -26.92 9.20
CA GLY A 77 9.39 -26.27 7.96
C GLY A 77 10.43 -25.18 8.20
N GLN A 78 10.67 -24.36 7.18
CA GLN A 78 11.44 -23.11 7.27
C GLN A 78 10.51 -21.96 6.88
N ALA A 79 10.75 -20.76 7.41
CA ALA A 79 9.99 -19.58 7.00
C ALA A 79 10.13 -19.42 5.47
N ALA A 80 9.00 -19.49 4.77
CA ALA A 80 8.99 -19.23 3.34
C ALA A 80 9.33 -17.74 3.13
N PHE A 81 10.00 -17.43 2.01
CA PHE A 81 10.33 -16.04 1.65
C PHE A 81 11.32 -15.33 2.58
N SER A 82 12.11 -16.07 3.37
CA SER A 82 13.24 -15.51 4.15
C SER A 82 14.33 -14.88 3.27
N GLY A 83 14.40 -15.30 2.01
CA GLY A 83 15.16 -14.63 0.95
C GLY A 83 14.31 -13.52 0.34
N ARG A 84 14.56 -12.27 0.76
CA ARG A 84 14.06 -11.08 0.08
C ARG A 84 14.49 -11.15 -1.38
N PRO A 85 13.61 -10.99 -2.38
CA PRO A 85 14.08 -10.67 -3.71
C PRO A 85 14.84 -9.34 -3.63
N VAL A 86 16.17 -9.43 -3.49
CA VAL A 86 17.08 -8.37 -3.91
C VAL A 86 16.80 -8.21 -5.40
N GLY A 87 16.23 -7.06 -5.74
CA GLY A 87 15.32 -6.90 -6.85
C GLY A 87 15.85 -7.36 -8.20
N PRO A 88 14.97 -7.73 -9.15
CA PRO A 88 15.31 -7.51 -10.54
C PRO A 88 15.50 -6.00 -10.76
N ASP A 89 16.33 -5.65 -11.75
CA ASP A 89 16.47 -4.28 -12.24
C ASP A 89 15.09 -3.66 -12.45
N PHE A 90 14.73 -2.69 -11.60
CA PHE A 90 13.47 -1.98 -11.79
C PHE A 90 13.49 -1.27 -13.14
N PRO A 91 12.36 -1.21 -13.87
CA PRO A 91 12.29 -0.41 -15.07
C PRO A 91 12.70 1.04 -14.79
N SER A 92 13.45 1.62 -15.73
CA SER A 92 13.63 3.07 -15.79
C SER A 92 12.26 3.74 -15.84
N LEU A 93 12.07 4.76 -15.01
CA LEU A 93 10.86 5.55 -14.96
C LEU A 93 11.09 6.91 -15.64
N GLY A 94 10.02 7.70 -15.72
CA GLY A 94 9.99 8.88 -16.57
C GLY A 94 9.59 8.54 -18.01
N GLY A 95 9.01 9.52 -18.70
CA GLY A 95 8.49 9.37 -20.06
C GLY A 95 6.98 9.60 -20.18
N ASP A 96 6.46 9.26 -21.35
CA ASP A 96 5.06 9.48 -21.72
C ASP A 96 4.09 8.61 -20.91
N PRO A 97 2.83 9.05 -20.71
CA PRO A 97 1.80 8.23 -20.10
C PRO A 97 1.58 6.90 -20.82
N ILE A 98 1.35 5.84 -20.04
CA ILE A 98 0.94 4.54 -20.56
C ILE A 98 -0.56 4.58 -20.80
N GLU A 99 -0.96 4.56 -22.07
CA GLU A 99 -2.35 4.53 -22.50
C GLU A 99 -2.88 3.08 -22.49
N LEU A 100 -3.92 2.85 -21.70
CA LEU A 100 -4.66 1.61 -21.61
C LEU A 100 -6.10 1.86 -22.02
N HIS A 101 -6.73 0.83 -22.59
CA HIS A 101 -8.13 0.92 -22.95
C HIS A 101 -8.98 -0.17 -22.30
N HIS A 102 -10.16 0.21 -21.84
CA HIS A 102 -11.17 -0.71 -21.34
C HIS A 102 -12.55 -0.15 -21.61
N ASP A 103 -13.54 -1.02 -21.77
CA ASP A 103 -14.94 -0.62 -21.94
C ASP A 103 -15.46 -0.03 -20.62
N LYS A 104 -15.26 1.29 -20.46
CA LYS A 104 -15.68 2.13 -19.34
C LYS A 104 -15.95 3.54 -19.85
N GLU A 105 -17.00 4.19 -19.34
CA GLU A 105 -17.35 5.56 -19.73
C GLU A 105 -16.45 6.62 -19.07
N GLN A 106 -15.92 6.34 -17.87
CA GLN A 106 -14.99 7.21 -17.16
C GLN A 106 -13.55 6.91 -17.53
N ALA A 107 -12.73 7.96 -17.61
CA ALA A 107 -11.29 7.84 -17.67
C ALA A 107 -10.70 7.72 -16.24
N ILE A 108 -9.66 6.90 -16.09
CA ILE A 108 -8.89 6.79 -14.84
C ILE A 108 -7.46 7.22 -15.10
N LEU A 109 -6.97 8.15 -14.29
CA LEU A 109 -5.57 8.57 -14.24
C LEU A 109 -4.94 8.03 -12.96
N LEU A 110 -3.77 7.42 -13.08
CA LEU A 110 -2.93 7.05 -11.94
C LEU A 110 -1.52 7.65 -12.12
N VAL A 111 -0.99 8.23 -11.06
CA VAL A 111 0.41 8.67 -10.96
C VAL A 111 1.04 7.90 -9.79
N GLY A 112 1.91 6.96 -10.11
CA GLY A 112 2.53 6.07 -9.12
C GLY A 112 4.02 6.31 -8.95
N PHE A 113 4.48 6.07 -7.72
CA PHE A 113 5.88 6.16 -7.31
C PHE A 113 6.28 4.88 -6.59
N ARG A 114 7.50 4.39 -6.82
CA ARG A 114 8.07 3.31 -5.99
C ARG A 114 8.48 3.86 -4.62
N THR A 115 8.05 3.20 -3.56
CA THR A 115 8.41 3.53 -2.16
C THR A 115 9.10 2.35 -1.46
N GLY A 116 9.47 2.57 -0.21
CA GLY A 116 10.03 1.54 0.66
C GLY A 116 9.02 0.44 1.04
N GLY A 117 9.55 -0.68 1.53
CA GLY A 117 8.76 -1.75 2.12
C GLY A 117 8.35 -1.47 3.57
N ILE A 118 7.87 -2.51 4.25
CA ILE A 118 7.28 -2.39 5.59
C ILE A 118 8.27 -1.92 6.66
N ALA A 119 9.55 -2.24 6.52
CA ALA A 119 10.58 -1.96 7.51
C ALA A 119 11.36 -0.65 7.24
N THR A 120 10.95 0.17 6.27
CA THR A 120 11.70 1.40 5.93
C THR A 120 11.38 2.55 6.91
N PRO A 121 12.36 3.40 7.24
CA PRO A 121 12.18 4.46 8.23
C PRO A 121 11.19 5.54 7.77
N GLU A 122 11.00 5.73 6.45
CA GLU A 122 10.07 6.70 5.87
C GLU A 122 8.61 6.23 5.95
N ARG A 123 8.33 5.00 6.39
CA ARG A 123 7.01 4.39 6.38
C ARG A 123 5.95 5.27 7.05
N ALA A 124 6.23 5.77 8.25
CA ALA A 124 5.30 6.60 9.00
C ALA A 124 5.05 7.96 8.33
N SER A 125 6.07 8.54 7.69
CA SER A 125 5.93 9.76 6.90
C SER A 125 5.03 9.54 5.68
N LEU A 126 5.18 8.41 4.99
CA LEU A 126 4.33 8.06 3.85
C LEU A 126 2.90 7.73 4.26
N ASP A 127 2.69 7.06 5.40
CA ASP A 127 1.35 6.83 5.96
C ASP A 127 0.64 8.15 6.25
N LEU A 128 1.37 9.16 6.75
CA LEU A 128 0.81 10.49 7.01
C LEU A 128 0.55 11.28 5.71
N LEU A 129 1.40 11.12 4.69
CA LEU A 129 1.18 11.70 3.35
C LEU A 129 -0.07 11.10 2.69
N ASP A 130 -0.29 9.80 2.81
CA ASP A 130 -1.52 9.14 2.36
C ASP A 130 -2.74 9.75 3.05
N GLU A 131 -2.74 9.76 4.39
CA GLU A 131 -3.84 10.34 5.17
C GLU A 131 -4.12 11.81 4.78
N ALA A 132 -3.08 12.61 4.57
CA ALA A 132 -3.21 14.02 4.18
C ALA A 132 -3.78 14.24 2.77
N CYS A 133 -3.63 13.26 1.88
CA CYS A 133 -3.99 13.34 0.46
C CYS A 133 -5.28 12.56 0.10
N SER A 134 -5.90 11.86 1.06
CA SER A 134 -6.96 10.89 0.77
C SER A 134 -8.33 11.28 1.30
N ASP A 135 -8.42 12.26 2.19
CA ASP A 135 -9.69 12.76 2.71
C ASP A 135 -10.32 13.86 1.82
N MET A 136 -11.56 14.25 2.13
CA MET A 136 -12.27 15.33 1.41
C MET A 136 -11.73 16.73 1.72
N ALA A 137 -10.86 16.88 2.72
CA ALA A 137 -10.21 18.13 3.08
C ALA A 137 -8.78 18.22 2.50
N SER A 138 -8.34 17.20 1.76
CA SER A 138 -7.02 17.15 1.15
C SER A 138 -6.91 18.16 0.03
N ARG A 139 -5.71 18.73 -0.16
CA ARG A 139 -5.46 19.69 -1.24
C ARG A 139 -5.85 19.16 -2.61
N VAL A 140 -5.55 17.90 -2.92
CA VAL A 140 -5.88 17.29 -4.22
C VAL A 140 -7.39 17.16 -4.38
N PHE A 141 -8.12 16.87 -3.30
CA PHE A 141 -9.58 16.85 -3.34
C PHE A 141 -10.17 18.24 -3.53
N ILE A 142 -9.75 19.21 -2.73
CA ILE A 142 -10.23 20.60 -2.80
C ILE A 142 -9.93 21.18 -4.19
N ARG A 143 -8.68 21.12 -4.64
CA ARG A 143 -8.27 21.68 -5.93
C ARG A 143 -8.99 21.04 -7.11
N ILE A 144 -8.97 19.71 -7.20
CA ILE A 144 -9.40 19.02 -8.42
C ILE A 144 -10.93 18.84 -8.45
N ARG A 145 -11.53 18.53 -7.30
CA ARG A 145 -12.95 18.19 -7.24
C ARG A 145 -13.83 19.37 -6.79
N GLU A 146 -13.46 20.09 -5.74
CA GLU A 146 -14.29 21.19 -5.24
C GLU A 146 -14.14 22.46 -6.08
N ASP A 147 -12.91 22.91 -6.33
CA ASP A 147 -12.66 24.19 -7.02
C ASP A 147 -12.87 24.07 -8.54
N LEU A 148 -12.36 23.00 -9.16
CA LEU A 148 -12.34 22.86 -10.62
C LEU A 148 -13.43 21.92 -11.18
N GLY A 149 -14.06 21.10 -10.33
CA GLY A 149 -15.11 20.16 -10.76
C GLY A 149 -14.65 19.13 -11.81
N LEU A 150 -13.37 18.74 -11.80
CA LEU A 150 -12.77 17.89 -12.84
C LEU A 150 -12.89 16.39 -12.53
N ALA A 151 -13.21 15.99 -11.31
CA ALA A 151 -13.16 14.59 -10.90
C ALA A 151 -14.37 14.15 -10.08
N TYR A 152 -14.78 12.90 -10.28
CA TYR A 152 -15.75 12.22 -9.42
C TYR A 152 -15.08 11.66 -8.16
N SER A 153 -13.84 11.17 -8.31
CA SER A 153 -12.99 10.74 -7.20
C SER A 153 -11.55 11.15 -7.47
N VAL A 154 -10.87 11.55 -6.40
CA VAL A 154 -9.46 11.91 -6.38
C VAL A 154 -8.92 11.59 -4.99
N GLY A 155 -7.66 11.19 -4.91
CA GLY A 155 -6.99 10.94 -3.65
C GLY A 155 -5.64 10.26 -3.84
N ALA A 156 -5.08 9.76 -2.75
CA ALA A 156 -3.87 8.97 -2.75
C ALA A 156 -4.09 7.59 -2.11
N THR A 157 -3.11 6.72 -2.24
CA THR A 157 -3.03 5.50 -1.44
C THR A 157 -1.60 5.00 -1.39
N GLN A 158 -1.17 4.58 -0.21
CA GLN A 158 0.04 3.82 -0.03
C GLN A 158 -0.27 2.30 -0.04
N LEU A 159 0.49 1.56 -0.85
CA LEU A 159 0.52 0.11 -0.84
C LEU A 159 1.89 -0.37 -0.37
N ILE A 160 1.92 -1.01 0.80
CA ILE A 160 3.16 -1.51 1.39
C ILE A 160 3.40 -2.95 0.98
N GLY A 161 4.62 -3.24 0.53
CA GLY A 161 5.15 -4.61 0.43
C GLY A 161 6.22 -4.89 1.47
N LEU A 162 6.77 -6.10 1.44
CA LEU A 162 7.85 -6.53 2.34
C LEU A 162 9.14 -5.74 2.10
N ASP A 163 9.55 -5.62 0.85
CA ASP A 163 10.85 -5.03 0.46
C ASP A 163 10.70 -3.64 -0.19
N THR A 164 9.63 -3.46 -0.94
CA THR A 164 9.28 -2.22 -1.64
C THR A 164 7.78 -2.03 -1.59
N GLY A 165 7.33 -0.82 -1.86
CA GLY A 165 5.92 -0.45 -1.94
C GLY A 165 5.68 0.47 -3.13
N LEU A 166 4.44 0.96 -3.23
CA LEU A 166 4.12 2.06 -4.11
C LEU A 166 3.19 3.06 -3.45
N PHE A 167 3.33 4.31 -3.83
CA PHE A 167 2.41 5.39 -3.50
C PHE A 167 1.72 5.84 -4.78
N VAL A 168 0.40 5.97 -4.76
CA VAL A 168 -0.39 6.23 -5.97
C VAL A 168 -1.36 7.37 -5.72
N PHE A 169 -1.26 8.42 -6.53
CA PHE A 169 -2.33 9.38 -6.70
C PHE A 169 -3.26 8.89 -7.80
N TYR A 170 -4.57 8.97 -7.58
CA TYR A 170 -5.57 8.50 -8.52
C TYR A 170 -6.65 9.54 -8.76
N VAL A 171 -7.20 9.54 -9.97
CA VAL A 171 -8.35 10.36 -10.36
C VAL A 171 -9.27 9.56 -11.27
N ALA A 172 -10.59 9.64 -11.02
CA ALA A 172 -11.62 9.22 -11.97
C ALA A 172 -12.34 10.46 -12.52
N THR A 173 -12.32 10.63 -13.84
CA THR A 173 -12.78 11.84 -14.54
C THR A 173 -13.52 11.49 -15.84
N SER A 174 -14.05 12.50 -16.53
CA SER A 174 -14.50 12.36 -17.92
C SER A 174 -13.29 12.32 -18.88
N PRO A 175 -13.36 11.58 -20.00
CA PRO A 175 -12.27 11.53 -20.98
C PRO A 175 -11.85 12.91 -21.51
N GLN A 176 -12.79 13.85 -21.64
CA GLN A 176 -12.57 15.20 -22.16
C GLN A 176 -11.73 16.07 -21.21
N GLN A 177 -11.75 15.76 -19.91
CA GLN A 177 -11.02 16.50 -18.87
C GLN A 177 -9.66 15.88 -18.52
N LEU A 178 -9.31 14.74 -19.13
CA LEU A 178 -8.15 13.92 -18.74
C LEU A 178 -6.81 14.67 -18.83
N ASP A 179 -6.63 15.49 -19.86
CA ASP A 179 -5.40 16.29 -20.02
C ASP A 179 -5.28 17.39 -18.97
N LEU A 180 -6.38 18.13 -18.74
CA LEU A 180 -6.40 19.19 -17.75
C LEU A 180 -6.20 18.62 -16.33
N VAL A 181 -6.92 17.56 -15.97
CA VAL A 181 -6.79 16.98 -14.63
C VAL A 181 -5.43 16.34 -14.38
N GLN A 182 -4.78 15.84 -15.43
CA GLN A 182 -3.40 15.37 -15.30
C GLN A 182 -2.46 16.52 -14.99
N SER A 183 -2.58 17.66 -15.68
CA SER A 183 -1.75 18.83 -15.37
C SER A 183 -1.93 19.27 -13.92
N GLU A 184 -3.18 19.48 -13.50
CA GLU A 184 -3.50 19.95 -12.15
C GLU A 184 -3.03 18.96 -11.06
N LEU A 185 -3.19 17.65 -11.28
CA LEU A 185 -2.71 16.65 -10.34
C LEU A 185 -1.17 16.65 -10.24
N LEU A 186 -0.47 16.78 -11.36
CA LEU A 186 0.99 16.83 -11.35
C LEU A 186 1.52 18.11 -10.69
N ASP A 187 0.83 19.24 -10.86
CA ASP A 187 1.17 20.50 -10.19
C ASP A 187 0.99 20.41 -8.68
N GLU A 188 -0.11 19.80 -8.20
CA GLU A 188 -0.34 19.56 -6.77
C GLU A 188 0.69 18.61 -6.16
N ILE A 189 1.06 17.54 -6.88
CA ILE A 189 2.12 16.61 -6.45
C ILE A 189 3.46 17.34 -6.36
N ASP A 190 3.80 18.17 -7.35
CA ASP A 190 5.06 18.92 -7.32
C ASP A 190 5.08 20.02 -6.26
N LEU A 191 3.94 20.65 -5.96
CA LEU A 191 3.80 21.57 -4.84
C LEU A 191 4.01 20.85 -3.50
N LEU A 192 3.36 19.70 -3.30
CA LEU A 192 3.56 18.84 -2.13
C LEU A 192 5.03 18.41 -1.97
N ARG A 193 5.68 18.07 -3.08
CA ARG A 193 7.10 17.69 -3.13
C ARG A 193 8.02 18.86 -2.72
N ARG A 194 7.74 20.08 -3.20
CA ARG A 194 8.61 21.25 -2.97
C ARG A 194 8.37 21.91 -1.62
N GLU A 195 7.11 22.10 -1.25
CA GLU A 195 6.72 22.94 -0.11
C GLU A 195 6.23 22.10 1.08
N GLY A 196 5.94 20.82 0.87
CA GLY A 196 5.40 19.94 1.89
C GLY A 196 3.94 20.24 2.23
N LEU A 197 3.50 19.72 3.37
CA LEU A 197 2.19 19.99 3.93
C LEU A 197 2.16 21.33 4.64
N GLU A 198 1.08 22.08 4.48
CA GLU A 198 0.77 23.23 5.32
C GLU A 198 0.55 22.80 6.77
N ALA A 199 0.62 23.75 7.71
CA ALA A 199 0.49 23.45 9.13
C ALA A 199 -0.85 22.81 9.47
N GLU A 200 -1.93 23.30 8.87
CA GLU A 200 -3.29 22.81 9.10
C GLU A 200 -3.49 21.41 8.51
N GLU A 201 -3.02 21.18 7.28
CA GLU A 201 -3.09 19.87 6.64
C GLU A 201 -2.32 18.81 7.43
N PHE A 202 -1.10 19.14 7.86
CA PHE A 202 -0.27 18.27 8.67
C PHE A 202 -0.95 17.91 10.00
N GLN A 203 -1.49 18.90 10.71
CA GLN A 203 -2.16 18.65 11.98
C GLN A 203 -3.46 17.87 11.80
N ARG A 204 -4.23 18.16 10.74
CA ARG A 204 -5.44 17.41 10.38
C ARG A 204 -5.11 15.94 10.11
N ALA A 205 -4.13 15.67 9.26
CA ALA A 205 -3.70 14.32 8.92
C ALA A 205 -3.27 13.55 10.18
N LYS A 206 -2.49 14.17 11.08
CA LYS A 206 -2.08 13.53 12.35
C LYS A 206 -3.28 13.19 13.21
N ASN A 207 -4.22 14.12 13.36
CA ASN A 207 -5.42 13.91 14.17
C ASN A 207 -6.31 12.81 13.57
N SER A 208 -6.48 12.82 12.24
CA SER A 208 -7.26 11.81 11.52
C SER A 208 -6.65 10.41 11.67
N PHE A 209 -5.34 10.29 11.42
CA PHE A 209 -4.61 9.03 11.57
C PHE A 209 -4.74 8.48 12.99
N LEU A 210 -4.45 9.30 14.01
CA LEU A 210 -4.53 8.89 15.41
C LEU A 210 -5.97 8.51 15.82
N GLY A 211 -6.97 9.24 15.32
CA GLY A 211 -8.38 8.92 15.55
C GLY A 211 -8.77 7.57 14.93
N ARG A 212 -8.34 7.32 13.69
CA ARG A 212 -8.55 6.05 12.97
C ARG A 212 -7.89 4.88 13.70
N GLU A 213 -6.67 5.05 14.20
CA GLU A 213 -5.98 4.04 15.00
C GLU A 213 -6.72 3.70 16.29
N ILE A 214 -7.30 4.69 16.98
CA ILE A 214 -8.10 4.44 18.18
C ILE A 214 -9.37 3.65 17.84
N MET A 215 -10.08 4.05 16.78
CA MET A 215 -11.29 3.35 16.33
C MET A 215 -10.99 1.92 15.85
N GLY A 216 -9.84 1.73 15.19
CA GLY A 216 -9.38 0.43 14.69
C GLY A 216 -9.01 -0.57 15.78
N ARG A 217 -8.92 -0.17 17.05
CA ARG A 217 -8.50 -1.01 18.19
C ARG A 217 -9.63 -1.34 19.16
N GLN A 218 -10.88 -1.15 18.74
CA GLN A 218 -12.05 -1.30 19.62
C GLN A 218 -12.53 -2.74 19.78
N SER A 219 -12.11 -3.66 18.90
CA SER A 219 -12.51 -5.06 18.97
C SER A 219 -11.33 -6.01 19.18
N ALA A 220 -11.58 -7.10 19.92
CA ALA A 220 -10.62 -8.18 20.09
C ALA A 220 -10.18 -8.78 18.74
N GLN A 221 -11.10 -8.86 17.77
CA GLN A 221 -10.79 -9.33 16.41
C GLN A 221 -9.76 -8.44 15.72
N GLN A 222 -9.95 -7.11 15.76
CA GLN A 222 -9.00 -6.19 15.13
C GLN A 222 -7.62 -6.26 15.80
N LEU A 223 -7.57 -6.34 17.14
CA LEU A 223 -6.31 -6.49 17.87
C LEU A 223 -5.61 -7.81 17.50
N ALA A 224 -6.35 -8.92 17.46
CA ALA A 224 -5.79 -10.21 17.05
C ALA A 224 -5.24 -10.16 15.62
N SER A 225 -6.00 -9.60 14.67
CA SER A 225 -5.54 -9.47 13.29
C SER A 225 -4.31 -8.57 13.17
N GLN A 226 -4.30 -7.40 13.81
CA GLN A 226 -3.18 -6.46 13.75
C GLN A 226 -1.90 -7.07 14.33
N THR A 227 -1.99 -7.62 15.55
CA THR A 227 -0.82 -8.20 16.23
C THR A 227 -0.27 -9.43 15.52
N ALA A 228 -1.14 -10.28 14.95
CA ALA A 228 -0.71 -11.42 14.15
C ALA A 228 0.04 -10.98 12.89
N VAL A 229 -0.46 -9.95 12.20
CA VAL A 229 0.17 -9.42 10.99
C VAL A 229 1.48 -8.73 11.33
N ASP A 230 1.55 -7.91 12.37
CA ASP A 230 2.78 -7.22 12.77
C ASP A 230 3.90 -8.22 13.16
N GLU A 231 3.56 -9.26 13.94
CA GLU A 231 4.49 -10.32 14.29
C GLU A 231 4.93 -11.12 13.05
N LEU A 232 3.99 -11.48 12.18
CA LEU A 232 4.28 -12.22 10.94
C LEU A 232 5.23 -11.44 10.02
N LEU A 233 5.12 -10.12 10.00
CA LEU A 233 5.95 -9.23 9.20
C LEU A 233 7.24 -8.81 9.91
N GLY A 234 7.50 -9.32 11.11
CA GLY A 234 8.73 -9.09 11.88
C GLY A 234 8.80 -7.72 12.55
N LEU A 235 7.69 -7.01 12.67
CA LEU A 235 7.60 -5.74 13.41
C LEU A 235 7.46 -5.96 14.93
N GLY A 236 6.94 -7.13 15.32
CA GLY A 236 6.64 -7.51 16.69
C GLY A 236 5.17 -7.32 17.04
N TRP A 237 4.60 -8.24 17.81
CA TRP A 237 3.17 -8.25 18.19
C TRP A 237 2.69 -6.98 18.89
N ASP A 238 3.58 -6.23 19.53
CA ASP A 238 3.27 -4.99 20.26
C ASP A 238 3.54 -3.72 19.44
N HIS A 239 3.94 -3.83 18.18
CA HIS A 239 4.28 -2.71 17.29
C HIS A 239 3.19 -1.63 17.26
N PHE A 240 1.92 -2.04 17.19
CA PHE A 240 0.77 -1.13 17.22
C PHE A 240 0.80 -0.13 18.40
N ARG A 241 1.42 -0.48 19.54
CA ARG A 241 1.53 0.42 20.70
C ARG A 241 2.46 1.61 20.45
N GLN A 242 3.45 1.45 19.59
CA GLN A 242 4.47 2.46 19.30
C GLN A 242 4.03 3.42 18.19
N VAL A 243 3.19 2.95 17.26
CA VAL A 243 2.70 3.71 16.10
C VAL A 243 2.17 5.12 16.47
N PRO A 244 1.32 5.30 17.52
CA PRO A 244 0.83 6.63 17.87
C PRO A 244 1.93 7.61 18.26
N ASP A 245 2.95 7.15 18.98
CA ASP A 245 4.07 8.00 19.42
C ASP A 245 5.00 8.32 18.25
N THR A 246 5.23 7.37 17.34
CA THR A 246 5.94 7.62 16.07
C THR A 246 5.25 8.73 15.29
N ILE A 247 3.93 8.64 15.08
CA ILE A 247 3.16 9.66 14.34
C ILE A 247 3.17 11.01 15.06
N ARG A 248 3.03 11.03 16.40
CA ARG A 248 3.14 12.26 17.18
C ARG A 248 4.52 12.90 17.07
N GLY A 249 5.58 12.09 17.00
CA GLY A 249 6.97 12.53 16.87
C GLY A 249 7.32 13.12 15.50
N LEU A 250 6.57 12.77 14.44
CA LEU A 250 6.78 13.33 13.10
C LEU A 250 6.68 14.85 13.11
N GLN A 251 7.54 15.47 12.30
CA GLN A 251 7.68 16.91 12.08
C GLN A 251 7.47 17.20 10.59
N ARG A 252 7.02 18.41 10.25
CA ARG A 252 6.66 18.80 8.87
C ARG A 252 7.82 18.70 7.89
N ASP A 253 9.03 19.02 8.34
CA ASP A 253 10.27 18.92 7.56
C ASP A 253 10.62 17.47 7.18
N MET A 254 10.41 16.51 8.09
CA MET A 254 10.56 15.08 7.79
C MET A 254 9.57 14.64 6.70
N ILE A 255 8.32 15.11 6.78
CA ILE A 255 7.30 14.82 5.75
C ILE A 255 7.69 15.42 4.41
N GLN A 256 8.14 16.68 4.40
CA GLN A 256 8.60 17.35 3.19
C GLN A 256 9.80 16.62 2.58
N ALA A 257 10.78 16.20 3.38
CA ALA A 257 11.94 15.44 2.91
C ALA A 257 11.50 14.10 2.27
N THR A 258 10.59 13.37 2.92
CA THR A 258 10.02 12.14 2.35
C THR A 258 9.27 12.40 1.04
N ALA A 259 8.44 13.45 0.97
CA ALA A 259 7.74 13.83 -0.26
C ALA A 259 8.71 14.22 -1.38
N ALA A 260 9.75 14.99 -1.05
CA ALA A 260 10.79 15.43 -1.98
C ALA A 260 11.51 14.24 -2.64
N GLU A 261 11.86 13.23 -1.84
CA GLU A 261 12.53 12.02 -2.32
C GLU A 261 11.57 11.10 -3.09
N ALA A 262 10.39 10.83 -2.54
CA ALA A 262 9.46 9.85 -3.08
C ALA A 262 8.79 10.33 -4.37
N PHE A 263 8.39 11.61 -4.45
CA PHE A 263 7.56 12.14 -5.53
C PHE A 263 8.34 12.83 -6.65
N SER A 264 9.61 12.46 -6.84
CA SER A 264 10.44 12.98 -7.92
C SER A 264 9.86 12.65 -9.31
N PRO A 265 9.78 13.61 -10.26
CA PRO A 265 9.22 13.36 -11.59
C PRO A 265 9.89 12.22 -12.37
N GLU A 266 11.20 12.07 -12.22
CA GLU A 266 12.01 10.99 -12.86
C GLU A 266 11.68 9.59 -12.29
N ARG A 267 10.97 9.53 -11.16
CA ARG A 267 10.61 8.29 -10.45
C ARG A 267 9.13 7.95 -10.57
N ARG A 268 8.39 8.64 -11.46
CA ARG A 268 6.95 8.43 -11.64
C ARG A 268 6.63 7.55 -12.83
N ALA A 269 5.57 6.76 -12.70
CA ALA A 269 4.86 6.16 -13.82
C ALA A 269 3.45 6.77 -13.90
N ILE A 270 3.01 7.14 -15.10
CA ILE A 270 1.66 7.64 -15.35
C ILE A 270 0.89 6.62 -16.17
N VAL A 271 -0.31 6.26 -15.72
CA VAL A 271 -1.22 5.39 -16.45
C VAL A 271 -2.54 6.10 -16.68
N ARG A 272 -2.98 6.07 -17.94
CA ARG A 272 -4.29 6.55 -18.36
C ARG A 272 -5.12 5.37 -18.83
N LEU A 273 -6.33 5.24 -18.32
CA LEU A 273 -7.29 4.24 -18.75
C LEU A 273 -8.49 4.95 -19.36
N THR A 274 -8.71 4.77 -20.65
CA THR A 274 -9.81 5.39 -21.41
C THR A 274 -10.66 4.33 -22.11
N ARG A 275 -11.77 4.75 -22.70
CA ARG A 275 -12.47 3.94 -23.70
C ARG A 275 -11.65 3.94 -25.01
N LYS A 276 -11.68 2.84 -25.77
CA LYS A 276 -11.16 2.83 -27.15
C LYS A 276 -11.99 3.75 -28.05
#